data_AF-A0A3D5JS90-F1
#
_entry.id   AF-A0A3D5JS90-F1
#
_cell.length_a   1.000
_cell.length_b   1.000
_cell.length_c   1.000
_cell.angle_alpha   90.00
_cell.angle_beta   90.00
_cell.angle_gamma   90.00
#
_symmetry.space_group_name_H-M   'P 1'
#
loop_
_entity.id
_entity.type
_entity.pdbx_description
1 polymer ?
#
loop_
_entity_poly.entity_id
_entity_poly.type
_entity_poly.pdbx_seq_one_letter_code
_entity_poly.pdbx_strand_id
1 'polypeptide(L)'
;MLEITSENVWVALGVTLAAGLATGIGSLMVLFSRRPNPRLLAFGLAFAGGAMVFVSLTEILNKAIDSFSQAYDARLGFAYGTAAFLAGVLLIVVIDHLIPNPHESLDKQDPLFRDNNKAHRRFR
;
A
#
# COMPACT_ATOMS: atom_id res chain seq x y z
N MET A 1 -31.96 -7.29 2.06
CA MET A 1 -31.70 -6.06 2.86
C MET A 1 -30.61 -6.44 3.85
N LEU A 2 -29.45 -5.77 3.83
CA LEU A 2 -28.38 -6.04 4.81
C LEU A 2 -28.87 -5.60 6.19
N GLU A 3 -29.18 -6.54 7.08
CA GLU A 3 -29.38 -6.25 8.50
C GLU A 3 -28.01 -5.87 9.07
N ILE A 4 -27.72 -4.56 9.13
CA ILE A 4 -26.57 -4.05 9.86
C ILE A 4 -26.90 -4.18 11.34
N THR A 5 -26.59 -5.33 11.93
CA THR A 5 -26.68 -5.53 13.38
C THR A 5 -25.71 -4.58 14.08
N SER A 6 -26.11 -4.02 15.22
CA SER A 6 -25.27 -3.14 16.04
C SER A 6 -23.92 -3.79 16.40
N GLU A 7 -23.88 -5.11 16.52
CA GLU A 7 -22.67 -5.92 16.71
C GLU A 7 -21.65 -5.75 15.58
N ASN A 8 -22.07 -5.79 14.31
CA ASN A 8 -21.17 -5.62 13.16
C ASN A 8 -20.49 -4.25 13.17
N VAL A 9 -21.19 -3.22 13.63
CA VAL A 9 -20.66 -1.86 13.73
C VAL A 9 -19.56 -1.80 14.79
N TRP A 10 -19.78 -2.39 15.97
CA TRP A 10 -18.77 -2.43 17.03
C TRP A 10 -17.53 -3.24 16.64
N VAL A 11 -17.72 -4.38 15.97
CA VAL A 11 -16.61 -5.20 15.45
C VAL A 11 -15.81 -4.43 14.40
N ALA A 12 -16.48 -3.85 13.40
CA ALA A 12 -15.82 -3.07 12.35
C ALA A 12 -15.05 -1.87 12.94
N LEU A 13 -15.63 -1.18 13.92
CA LEU A 13 -14.99 -0.07 14.63
C LEU A 13 -13.74 -0.56 15.39
N GLY A 14 -13.85 -1.67 16.13
CA GLY A 14 -12.74 -2.24 16.88
C GLY A 14 -11.57 -2.66 15.98
N VAL A 15 -11.86 -3.35 14.87
CA VAL A 15 -10.84 -3.76 13.90
C VAL A 15 -10.18 -2.55 13.22
N THR A 16 -10.97 -1.55 12.83
CA THR A 16 -10.45 -0.33 12.17
C THR A 16 -9.60 0.49 13.15
N LEU A 17 -10.04 0.63 14.40
CA LEU A 17 -9.28 1.31 15.45
C LEU A 17 -7.95 0.59 15.73
N ALA A 18 -7.97 -0.74 15.84
CA ALA A 18 -6.76 -1.53 16.05
C ALA A 18 -5.77 -1.38 14.89
N ALA A 19 -6.26 -1.41 13.64
CA ALA A 19 -5.43 -1.17 12.46
C ALA A 19 -4.80 0.24 12.47
N GLY A 20 -5.58 1.28 12.80
CA GLY A 20 -5.08 2.65 12.92
C GLY A 20 -4.05 2.82 14.04
N LEU A 21 -4.27 2.20 15.20
CA LEU A 21 -3.30 2.19 16.30
C LEU A 21 -2.01 1.47 15.92
N ALA A 22 -2.09 0.37 15.16
CA ALA A 22 -0.90 -0.32 14.65
C ALA A 22 -0.06 0.57 13.73
N THR A 23 -0.70 1.33 12.83
CA THR A 23 -0.01 2.33 11.99
C THR A 23 0.60 3.45 12.85
N GLY A 24 -0.13 3.94 13.84
CA GLY A 24 0.35 4.98 14.78
C GLY A 24 1.58 4.53 15.57
N ILE A 25 1.56 3.30 16.11
CA ILE A 25 2.70 2.70 16.81
C ILE A 25 3.90 2.55 15.87
N GLY A 26 3.68 2.04 14.65
CA GLY A 26 4.73 1.93 13.64
C GLY A 26 5.39 3.27 13.30
N SER A 27 4.59 4.32 13.14
CA SER A 27 5.08 5.70 12.92
C SER A 27 5.86 6.22 14.13
N LEU A 28 5.35 6.01 15.35
CA LEU A 28 6.00 6.46 16.58
C LEU A 28 7.38 5.81 16.78
N MET A 29 7.51 4.51 16.49
CA MET A 29 8.80 3.81 16.53
C MET A 29 9.83 4.42 15.58
N VAL A 30 9.41 4.87 14.39
CA VAL A 30 10.30 5.55 13.44
C VAL A 30 10.67 6.95 13.92
N LEU A 31 9.74 7.71 14.48
CA LEU A 31 9.99 9.07 14.99
C LEU A 31 10.97 9.10 16.17
N PHE A 32 10.89 8.13 17.10
CA PHE A 32 11.86 8.02 18.20
C PHE A 32 13.23 7.47 17.74
N SER A 33 13.28 6.80 16.59
CA SER A 33 14.53 6.26 16.05
C SER A 33 15.33 7.36 15.36
N ARG A 34 16.33 7.93 16.05
CA ARG A 34 17.19 9.02 15.53
C ARG A 34 17.88 8.71 14.19
N ARG A 35 18.05 7.43 13.84
CA ARG A 35 18.59 6.96 12.55
C ARG A 35 17.90 5.66 12.15
N PRO A 36 16.75 5.70 11.44
CA PRO A 36 16.11 4.48 11.01
C PRO A 36 17.03 3.74 10.02
N ASN A 37 17.27 2.45 10.27
CA ASN A 37 18.12 1.63 9.42
C ASN A 37 17.41 1.41 8.07
N PRO A 38 17.98 1.87 6.93
CA PRO A 38 17.34 1.71 5.61
C PRO A 38 17.02 0.25 5.27
N ARG A 39 17.78 -0.72 5.79
CA ARG A 39 17.52 -2.15 5.59
C ARG A 39 16.23 -2.60 6.27
N LEU A 40 15.96 -2.09 7.48
CA LEU A 40 14.74 -2.40 8.21
C LEU A 40 13.52 -1.76 7.53
N LEU A 41 13.65 -0.52 7.06
CA LEU A 41 12.59 0.16 6.31
C LEU A 41 12.27 -0.56 4.99
N ALA A 42 13.29 -0.95 4.23
CA ALA A 42 13.10 -1.72 3.00
C ALA A 42 12.44 -3.07 3.26
N PHE A 43 12.85 -3.77 4.33
CA PHE A 43 12.22 -5.03 4.73
C PHE A 43 10.75 -4.83 5.12
N GLY A 44 10.45 -3.82 5.94
CA GLY A 44 9.07 -3.51 6.35
C GLY A 44 8.17 -3.12 5.17
N LEU A 45 8.68 -2.31 4.23
CA LEU A 45 7.95 -1.93 3.03
C LEU A 45 7.69 -3.12 2.11
N ALA A 46 8.70 -3.98 1.90
CA ALA A 46 8.56 -5.21 1.12
C ALA A 46 7.58 -6.19 1.78
N PHE A 47 7.61 -6.32 3.11
CA PHE A 47 6.67 -7.16 3.86
C PHE A 47 5.24 -6.64 3.72
N ALA A 48 5.01 -5.33 3.92
CA ALA A 48 3.69 -4.73 3.78
C ALA A 48 3.16 -4.83 2.34
N GLY A 49 3.99 -4.54 1.35
CA GLY A 49 3.63 -4.69 -0.06
C GLY A 49 3.29 -6.14 -0.42
N GLY A 50 4.10 -7.10 0.04
CA GLY A 50 3.85 -8.52 -0.17
C GLY A 50 2.55 -9.01 0.46
N ALA A 51 2.29 -8.64 1.71
CA ALA A 51 1.04 -8.97 2.40
C ALA A 51 -0.18 -8.42 1.66
N MET A 52 -0.13 -7.17 1.19
CA MET A 52 -1.23 -6.56 0.45
C MET A 52 -1.47 -7.20 -0.91
N VAL A 53 -0.42 -7.59 -1.64
CA VAL A 53 -0.56 -8.32 -2.91
C VAL A 53 -1.18 -9.70 -2.66
N PHE A 54 -0.74 -10.42 -1.62
CA PHE A 54 -1.29 -11.73 -1.26
C PHE A 54 -2.78 -11.65 -0.94
N VAL A 55 -3.20 -10.72 -0.07
CA VAL A 55 -4.61 -10.53 0.30
C VAL A 55 -5.43 -10.11 -0.91
N SER A 56 -4.91 -9.22 -1.76
CA SER A 56 -5.62 -8.75 -2.96
C SER A 56 -5.90 -9.88 -3.95
N LEU A 57 -4.91 -10.75 -4.20
CA LEU A 57 -5.03 -11.83 -5.18
C LEU A 57 -5.80 -13.05 -4.65
N THR A 58 -5.64 -13.39 -3.37
CA THR A 58 -6.24 -14.61 -2.81
C THR A 58 -7.61 -14.37 -2.19
N GLU A 59 -7.85 -13.20 -1.58
CA GLU A 59 -9.14 -12.91 -0.96
C GLU A 59 -10.00 -12.02 -1.84
N ILE A 60 -9.50 -10.83 -2.22
CA ILE A 60 -10.34 -9.81 -2.86
C ILE A 60 -10.74 -10.23 -4.28
N LEU A 61 -9.81 -10.74 -5.09
CA LEU A 61 -10.10 -11.22 -6.44
C LEU A 61 -11.11 -12.37 -6.43
N ASN A 62 -10.95 -13.35 -5.54
CA ASN A 62 -11.88 -14.48 -5.44
C ASN A 62 -13.27 -14.02 -4.98
N LYS A 63 -13.35 -13.15 -3.95
CA LYS A 63 -14.63 -12.53 -3.53
C LYS A 63 -15.30 -11.76 -4.67
N ALA A 64 -14.54 -11.07 -5.51
CA ALA A 64 -15.07 -10.38 -6.68
C ALA A 64 -15.62 -11.37 -7.71
N ILE A 65 -14.85 -12.39 -8.09
CA ILE A 65 -15.29 -13.44 -9.02
C ILE A 65 -16.55 -14.15 -8.51
N ASP A 66 -16.59 -14.49 -7.22
CA ASP A 66 -17.75 -15.11 -6.57
C ASP A 66 -18.98 -14.20 -6.57
N SER A 67 -18.79 -12.90 -6.40
CA SER A 67 -19.89 -11.93 -6.47
C SER A 67 -20.44 -11.80 -7.89
N PHE A 68 -19.56 -11.83 -8.90
CA PHE A 68 -19.98 -11.78 -10.30
C PHE A 68 -20.59 -13.10 -10.78
N SER A 69 -20.12 -14.26 -10.29
CA SER A 69 -20.67 -15.57 -10.64
C SER A 69 -22.05 -15.84 -10.02
N GLN A 70 -22.44 -15.09 -8.99
CA GLN A 70 -23.83 -15.08 -8.50
C GLN A 70 -24.79 -14.33 -9.44
N ALA A 71 -24.29 -13.34 -10.19
CA ALA A 71 -25.09 -12.53 -11.11
C ALA A 71 -25.03 -13.04 -12.57
N TYR A 72 -23.96 -13.74 -12.95
CA TYR A 72 -23.69 -14.22 -14.31
C TYR A 72 -23.21 -15.68 -14.29
N ASP A 73 -23.24 -16.37 -15.42
CA ASP A 73 -22.63 -17.71 -15.56
C ASP A 73 -21.17 -17.74 -15.07
N ALA A 74 -20.75 -18.86 -14.48
CA ALA A 74 -19.44 -19.01 -13.84
C ALA A 74 -18.25 -18.55 -14.71
N ARG A 75 -18.31 -18.83 -16.02
CA ARG A 75 -17.27 -18.44 -16.98
C ARG A 75 -17.24 -16.92 -17.23
N LEU A 76 -18.41 -16.29 -17.28
CA LEU A 76 -18.53 -14.84 -17.44
C LEU A 76 -18.20 -14.12 -16.13
N GLY A 77 -18.59 -14.68 -14.98
CA GLY A 77 -18.26 -14.15 -13.66
C GLY A 77 -16.75 -14.06 -13.44
N PHE A 78 -15.99 -15.09 -13.82
CA PHE A 78 -14.52 -15.06 -13.79
C PHE A 78 -13.94 -13.96 -14.69
N ALA A 79 -14.46 -13.84 -15.92
CA ALA A 79 -13.99 -12.83 -16.87
C ALA A 79 -14.26 -11.40 -16.37
N TYR A 80 -15.48 -11.13 -15.89
CA TYR A 80 -15.85 -9.81 -15.36
C TYR A 80 -15.13 -9.47 -14.06
N GLY A 81 -14.98 -10.42 -13.13
CA GLY A 81 -14.22 -10.22 -11.90
C GLY A 81 -12.77 -9.86 -12.15
N THR A 82 -12.11 -10.59 -13.06
CA THR A 82 -10.73 -10.30 -13.45
C THR A 82 -10.62 -8.99 -14.22
N ALA A 83 -11.57 -8.70 -15.13
CA ALA A 83 -11.59 -7.44 -15.88
C ALA A 83 -11.79 -6.22 -14.96
N ALA A 84 -12.66 -6.33 -13.94
CA ALA A 84 -12.88 -5.27 -12.96
C ALA A 84 -11.63 -5.05 -12.08
N PHE A 85 -10.95 -6.12 -11.68
CA PHE A 85 -9.68 -6.03 -10.95
C PHE A 85 -8.61 -5.31 -11.79
N LEU A 86 -8.43 -5.71 -13.04
CA LEU A 86 -7.48 -5.07 -13.96
C LEU A 86 -7.85 -3.60 -14.26
N ALA A 87 -9.13 -3.29 -14.40
CA ALA A 87 -9.61 -1.92 -14.53
C ALA A 87 -9.27 -1.08 -13.29
N GLY A 88 -9.39 -1.65 -12.09
CA GLY A 88 -8.96 -1.01 -10.85
C GLY A 88 -7.46 -0.73 -10.80
N VAL A 89 -6.62 -1.67 -11.25
CA VAL A 89 -5.16 -1.47 -11.39
C VAL A 89 -4.86 -0.34 -12.38
N LEU A 90 -5.49 -0.36 -13.55
CA LEU A 90 -5.34 0.69 -14.56
C LEU A 90 -5.74 2.06 -14.00
N LEU A 91 -6.85 2.13 -13.26
CA LEU A 91 -7.33 3.35 -12.63
C LEU A 91 -6.30 3.91 -11.64
N ILE A 92 -5.69 3.07 -10.81
CA ILE A 92 -4.63 3.50 -9.89
C ILE A 92 -3.41 4.03 -10.65
N VAL A 93 -3.00 3.36 -11.73
CA VAL A 93 -1.89 3.82 -12.59
C VAL A 93 -2.20 5.19 -13.21
N VAL A 94 -3.43 5.40 -13.66
CA VAL A 94 -3.88 6.69 -14.18
C VAL A 94 -3.85 7.76 -13.08
N ILE A 95 -4.32 7.45 -11.87
CA ILE A 95 -4.29 8.37 -10.73
C ILE A 95 -2.84 8.76 -10.38
N ASP A 96 -1.92 7.80 -10.33
CA ASP A 96 -0.50 8.05 -10.05
C ASP A 96 0.15 8.91 -11.16
N HIS A 97 -0.26 8.74 -12.42
CA HIS A 97 0.21 9.60 -13.51
C HIS A 97 -0.38 11.01 -13.45
N LEU A 98 -1.64 11.16 -13.01
CA LEU A 98 -2.33 12.45 -12.89
C LEU A 98 -1.85 13.29 -11.71
N ILE A 99 -1.32 12.66 -10.66
CA ILE A 99 -0.77 13.31 -9.47
C ILE A 99 0.75 13.27 -9.60
N PRO A 100 1.41 14.32 -10.14
CA PRO A 100 2.85 14.31 -10.33
C PRO A 100 3.53 14.26 -8.97
N ASN A 101 4.20 13.15 -8.67
CA ASN A 101 4.96 12.98 -7.45
C ASN A 101 6.25 13.84 -7.49
N PRO A 102 6.50 14.76 -6.54
CA PRO A 102 7.69 15.63 -6.53
C PRO A 102 9.03 14.92 -6.23
N HIS A 103 9.10 13.59 -6.24
CA HIS A 103 10.28 12.85 -5.80
C HIS A 103 11.49 12.94 -6.74
N GLU A 104 11.34 13.58 -7.90
CA GLU A 104 12.42 13.83 -8.85
C GLU A 104 13.46 14.84 -8.32
N SER A 105 13.13 15.67 -7.32
CA SER A 105 14.07 16.66 -6.75
C SER A 105 15.01 16.10 -5.66
N LEU A 106 15.04 14.78 -5.46
CA LEU A 106 15.95 14.11 -4.51
C LEU A 106 16.77 13.02 -5.22
N ASP A 107 17.16 13.27 -6.47
CA ASP A 107 18.18 12.44 -7.10
C ASP A 107 19.51 12.63 -6.36
N LYS A 108 20.16 11.53 -5.97
CA LYS A 108 21.51 11.56 -5.38
C LYS A 108 22.58 12.07 -6.35
N GLN A 109 22.19 12.35 -7.59
CA GLN A 109 23.01 12.92 -8.65
C GLN A 109 22.86 14.44 -8.81
N ASP A 110 22.09 15.12 -7.95
CA ASP A 110 22.09 16.58 -7.91
C ASP A 110 23.52 17.08 -7.58
N PRO A 111 24.20 17.84 -8.47
CA PRO A 111 25.56 18.30 -8.24
C PRO A 111 25.73 19.09 -6.92
N LEU A 112 24.66 19.70 -6.39
CA LEU A 112 24.66 20.38 -5.09
C LEU A 112 24.90 19.43 -3.89
N PHE A 113 24.49 18.15 -3.96
CA PHE A 113 24.72 17.19 -2.88
C PHE A 113 26.16 16.61 -2.85
N ARG A 114 26.89 16.67 -3.97
CA ARG A 114 28.27 16.13 -4.06
C ARG A 114 29.33 17.05 -3.47
N ASP A 115 29.10 18.36 -3.43
CA ASP A 115 30.10 19.32 -2.98
C ASP A 115 30.34 19.24 -1.46
N ASN A 116 29.29 19.04 -0.67
CA ASN A 116 29.42 18.90 0.79
C ASN A 116 30.12 17.60 1.23
N ASN A 117 30.10 16.54 0.41
CA ASN A 117 30.73 15.26 0.77
C ASN A 117 32.21 15.17 0.35
N LYS A 118 32.62 15.94 -0.68
CA LYS A 118 34.03 16.03 -1.09
C LYS A 118 34.86 16.83 -0.09
N ALA A 119 34.27 17.82 0.58
CA ALA A 119 34.95 18.62 1.61
C ALA A 119 35.39 17.77 2.82
N HIS A 120 34.62 16.76 3.22
CA HIS A 120 34.96 15.90 4.35
C HIS A 120 35.98 14.79 4.05
N ARG A 121 36.15 14.38 2.78
CA ARG A 121 37.15 13.36 2.39
C ARG A 121 38.53 13.95 2.11
N ARG A 122 38.68 15.27 2.09
CA ARG A 122 39.95 15.96 1.77
C ARG A 122 40.83 16.26 2.98
N PHE A 123 40.38 15.94 4.20
CA PHE A 123 41.11 16.15 5.46
C PHE A 123 41.42 14.83 6.21
N ARG A 124 41.49 13.70 5.51
CA ARG A 124 42.01 12.43 6.04
C ARG A 124 43.13 11.92 5.15
#